data_AF-A0A1E9ACR6-F1
#
_entry.id   AF-A0A1E9ACR6-F1
#
_cell.length_a   1.000
_cell.length_b   1.000
_cell.length_c   1.000
_cell.angle_alpha   90.00
_cell.angle_beta   90.00
_cell.angle_gamma   90.00
#
_symmetry.space_group_name_H-M   'P 1'
#
loop_
_entity.id
_entity.type
_entity.pdbx_description
1 polymer ?
#
loop_
_entity_poly.entity_id
_entity_poly.type
_entity_poly.pdbx_seq_one_letter_code
_entity_poly.pdbx_strand_id
1 'polypeptide(L)' 'MSEEKQSFEEMMKELESIVNKLDNETVSLEESLDLYQRGMKLSASCNETLKNAEEKVNELVKDEASDNEGDNNNESTND' A
#
# COMPACT_ATOMS: atom_id res chain seq x y z
N MET A 1 24.89 0.26 -7.52
CA MET A 1 23.82 -0.37 -8.31
C MET A 1 22.52 0.13 -7.71
N SER A 2 21.68 0.79 -8.50
CA SER A 2 20.42 1.36 -8.02
C SER A 2 19.47 0.22 -7.68
N GLU A 3 19.02 0.14 -6.43
CA GLU A 3 17.92 -0.74 -6.06
C GLU A 3 16.66 -0.20 -6.74
N GLU A 4 16.30 -0.78 -7.89
CA GLU A 4 15.01 -0.51 -8.50
C GLU A 4 13.93 -1.12 -7.60
N LYS A 5 13.27 -0.27 -6.82
CA LYS A 5 12.06 -0.64 -6.09
C LYS A 5 11.07 -1.20 -7.10
N GLN A 6 10.74 -2.50 -6.99
CA GLN A 6 9.66 -3.09 -7.77
C GLN A 6 8.39 -2.25 -7.59
N SER A 7 7.70 -2.00 -8.70
CA SER A 7 6.39 -1.35 -8.68
C SER A 7 5.35 -2.23 -8.00
N PHE A 8 4.26 -1.62 -7.54
CA PHE A 8 3.14 -2.37 -6.96
C PHE A 8 2.59 -3.45 -7.90
N GLU A 9 2.45 -3.12 -9.19
CA GLU A 9 1.96 -4.06 -10.20
C GLU A 9 2.90 -5.25 -10.40
N GLU A 10 4.21 -5.03 -10.35
CA GLU A 10 5.20 -6.11 -10.44
C GLU A 10 5.16 -7.02 -9.22
N MET A 11 5.08 -6.44 -8.01
CA MET A 11 4.94 -7.22 -6.78
C MET A 11 3.66 -8.06 -6.79
N MET A 12 2.56 -7.51 -7.31
CA MET A 12 1.29 -8.23 -7.40
C MET A 12 1.37 -9.38 -8.41
N LYS A 13 1.97 -9.16 -9.58
CA LYS A 13 2.22 -10.23 -10.58
C LYS A 13 3.11 -11.33 -10.03
N GLU A 14 4.14 -10.99 -9.27
CA GLU A 14 5.02 -11.98 -8.63
C GLU A 14 4.25 -12.79 -7.57
N LEU A 15 3.42 -12.13 -6.76
CA LEU A 15 2.58 -12.79 -5.76
C LEU A 15 1.57 -13.76 -6.40
N GLU A 16 0.90 -13.34 -7.48
CA GLU A 16 0.01 -14.22 -8.26
C GLU A 16 0.76 -15.43 -8.82
N SER A 17 1.97 -15.22 -9.35
CA SER A 17 2.81 -16.32 -9.84
C SER A 17 3.17 -17.31 -8.73
N ILE A 18 3.49 -16.81 -7.54
CA ILE A 18 3.79 -17.65 -6.37
C ILE A 18 2.57 -18.48 -5.96
N VAL A 19 1.39 -17.86 -5.87
CA VAL A 19 0.14 -18.57 -5.55
C VAL A 19 -0.15 -19.65 -6.58
N ASN A 20 -0.03 -19.34 -7.88
CA ASN A 20 -0.23 -20.32 -8.95
C ASN A 20 0.76 -21.49 -8.89
N LYS A 21 2.00 -21.24 -8.45
CA LYS A 21 2.98 -22.32 -8.25
C LYS A 21 2.65 -23.17 -7.02
N LEU A 22 2.25 -22.55 -5.91
CA LEU A 22 1.86 -23.26 -4.69
C LEU A 22 0.61 -24.13 -4.88
N ASP A 23 -0.28 -23.76 -5.80
CA ASP A 23 -1.47 -24.54 -6.15
C ASP A 23 -1.16 -25.77 -7.04
N ASN A 24 0.08 -25.87 -7.54
CA ASN A 24 0.51 -26.98 -8.38
C ASN A 24 1.00 -28.16 -7.52
N GLU A 25 0.37 -29.33 -7.69
CA GLU A 25 0.68 -30.58 -6.96
C GLU A 25 2.10 -31.12 -7.17
N THR A 26 2.86 -30.56 -8.12
CA THR A 26 4.24 -30.98 -8.44
C THR A 26 5.33 -30.21 -7.69
N VAL A 27 4.98 -29.18 -6.93
CA VAL A 27 5.96 -28.41 -6.15
C VAL A 27 6.45 -29.21 -4.95
N SER A 28 7.77 -29.26 -4.79
CA SER A 28 8.40 -29.93 -3.64
C SER A 28 8.13 -29.20 -2.32
N LEU A 29 8.27 -29.88 -1.18
CA LEU A 29 8.09 -29.25 0.13
C LEU A 29 9.08 -28.09 0.37
N GLU A 30 10.34 -28.26 -0.03
CA GLU A 30 11.37 -27.24 0.13
C GLU A 30 11.06 -26.00 -0.72
N GLU A 31 10.67 -26.21 -1.98
CA GLU A 31 10.24 -25.13 -2.87
C GLU A 31 8.94 -24.46 -2.39
N SER A 32 8.01 -25.21 -1.82
CA SER A 32 6.79 -24.67 -1.20
C SER A 32 7.11 -23.72 -0.05
N LEU A 33 8.10 -24.07 0.80
CA LEU A 33 8.53 -23.23 1.90
C LEU A 33 9.18 -21.94 1.41
N ASP A 34 10.04 -22.03 0.39
CA ASP A 34 10.67 -20.86 -0.20
C ASP A 34 9.66 -19.92 -0.87
N LEU A 35 8.74 -20.48 -1.66
CA LEU A 35 7.65 -19.75 -2.30
C LEU A 35 6.75 -19.07 -1.25
N TYR A 36 6.42 -19.77 -0.17
CA TYR A 36 5.63 -19.22 0.93
C TYR A 36 6.34 -18.04 1.61
N GLN A 37 7.63 -18.20 1.97
CA GLN A 37 8.41 -17.11 2.57
C GLN A 37 8.51 -15.90 1.64
N ARG A 38 8.72 -16.14 0.35
CA ARG A 38 8.76 -15.09 -0.68
C ARG A 38 7.42 -14.37 -0.78
N GLY A 39 6.32 -15.11 -0.85
CA GLY A 39 4.95 -14.58 -0.90
C GLY A 39 4.62 -13.74 0.33
N MET A 40 5.03 -14.17 1.51
CA MET A 40 4.85 -13.40 2.74
C MET A 40 5.58 -12.06 2.71
N LYS A 41 6.83 -12.03 2.22
CA LYS A 41 7.60 -10.80 2.06
C LYS A 41 6.94 -9.85 1.05
N LEU A 42 6.52 -10.36 -0.11
CA LEU A 42 5.83 -9.57 -1.12
C LEU A 42 4.51 -9.00 -0.61
N SER A 43 3.71 -9.79 0.11
CA SER A 43 2.46 -9.34 0.71
C SER A 43 2.68 -8.19 1.70
N ALA A 44 3.73 -8.28 2.52
CA ALA A 44 4.10 -7.20 3.43
C ALA A 44 4.50 -5.91 2.66
N SER A 45 5.30 -6.03 1.60
CA SER A 45 5.69 -4.89 0.76
C SER A 45 4.50 -4.24 0.03
N CYS A 46 3.55 -5.05 -0.44
CA CYS A 46 2.31 -4.54 -1.04
C CYS A 46 1.49 -3.74 -0.02
N ASN A 47 1.31 -4.28 1.19
CA ASN A 47 0.59 -3.59 2.26
C ASN A 47 1.27 -2.27 2.65
N GLU A 48 2.60 -2.25 2.77
CA GLU A 48 3.34 -1.02 3.05
C GLU A 48 3.16 0.02 1.93
N THR A 49 3.18 -0.42 0.68
CA THR A 49 2.98 0.47 -0.48
C THR A 49 1.58 1.10 -0.46
N LEU A 50 0.55 0.29 -0.18
CA LEU A 50 -0.83 0.78 -0.07
C LEU A 50 -1.00 1.74 1.11
N LYS A 51 -0.42 1.41 2.27
CA LYS A 51 -0.45 2.27 3.45
C LYS A 51 0.18 3.64 3.16
N ASN A 52 1.35 3.65 2.53
CA ASN A 52 2.02 4.89 2.15
C ASN A 52 1.21 5.71 1.13
N ALA A 53 0.47 5.04 0.23
CA ALA A 53 -0.43 5.72 -0.70
C ALA A 53 -1.64 6.34 0.03
N GLU A 54 -2.24 5.60 0.96
CA GLU A 54 -3.35 6.07 1.79
C GLU A 54 -2.96 7.27 2.65
N GLU A 55 -1.79 7.22 3.30
CA GLU A 55 -1.25 8.33 4.09
C GLU A 55 -1.10 9.61 3.26
N LYS A 56 -0.53 9.50 2.05
CA LYS A 56 -0.41 10.64 1.13
C LYS A 56 -1.76 11.22 0.72
N VAL A 57 -2.74 10.37 0.44
CA VAL A 57 -4.11 10.84 0.10
C VAL A 57 -4.72 11.56 1.30
N ASN A 58 -4.56 11.02 2.51
CA ASN A 58 -5.09 11.63 3.72
C ASN A 58 -4.44 12.99 4.04
N GLU A 59 -3.13 13.15 3.75
CA GLU A 59 -2.45 14.45 3.87
C GLU A 59 -3.03 15.47 2.89
N LEU A 60 -3.18 15.11 1.61
CA LEU A 60 -3.76 16.00 0.60
C LEU A 60 -5.18 16.45 0.95
N VAL A 61 -6.02 15.52 1.45
CA VAL A 61 -7.40 15.85 1.86
C VAL A 61 -7.43 16.77 3.09
N LYS A 62 -6.50 16.61 4.04
CA LYS A 62 -6.39 17.51 5.20
C LYS A 62 -5.93 18.90 4.81
N ASP A 63 -5.00 19.00 3.88
CA ASP A 63 -4.53 20.29 3.36
C ASP A 63 -5.68 21.02 2.64
N GLU A 64 -6.44 20.33 1.79
CA GLU A 64 -7.64 20.90 1.13
C GLU A 64 -8.72 21.34 2.13
N ALA A 65 -8.90 20.61 3.24
CA ALA A 65 -9.87 20.97 4.28
C ALA A 65 -9.42 22.19 5.11
N SER A 66 -8.11 22.34 5.33
CA SER A 66 -7.54 23.43 6.13
C SER A 66 -7.60 24.78 5.40
N ASP A 67 -7.63 24.76 4.08
CA ASP A 67 -7.78 25.97 3.25
C ASP A 67 -9.24 26.50 3.18
N ASN A 68 -10.22 25.77 3.73
CA ASN A 68 -11.65 26.12 3.66
C ASN A 68 -12.24 26.62 5.00
N GLU A 69 -11.48 26.65 6.09
CA GLU A 69 -11.90 27.27 7.36
C GLU A 69 -11.33 28.68 7.51
N GLY A 70 -11.81 29.57 6.64
CA GLY A 70 -11.48 30.99 6.68
C GLY A 70 -12.69 31.84 6.28
N ASP A 71 -13.72 31.88 7.13
CA ASP A 71 -14.53 33.07 7.48
C ASP A 71 -15.88 32.63 8.05
N ASN A 72 -16.12 32.91 9.34
CA ASN A 72 -17.44 33.28 9.89
C ASN A 72 -17.29 33.56 11.39
N ASN A 73 -16.58 34.64 11.72
CA ASN A 73 -16.71 35.30 13.01
C ASN A 73 -17.40 36.65 12.80
N ASN A 74 -18.72 36.65 12.78
CA ASN A 74 -19.46 37.87 13.11
C ASN A 74 -20.70 37.53 13.94
N GLU A 75 -20.49 37.38 15.24
CA GLU A 75 -21.54 37.62 16.23
C GLU A 75 -21.16 38.88 17.02
N SER A 76 -21.23 40.04 16.36
CA SER A 76 -21.46 41.31 17.05
C SER A 76 -22.92 41.38 17.48
N THR A 77 -23.25 40.85 18.67
CA THR A 77 -24.43 41.31 19.39
C THR A 77 -24.11 42.66 20.01
N ASN A 78 -24.50 43.70 19.29
CA ASN A 78 -24.42 45.09 19.72
C ASN A 78 -25.51 45.36 20.77
N ASP A 79 -25.10 45.91 21.92
CA ASP A 79 -25.85 46.65 22.97
C ASP A 79 -27.33 46.26 23.25
#